data_AF-A0A535L712-F1
#
_entry.id   AF-A0A535L712-F1
#
_cell.length_a   1.000
_cell.length_b   1.000
_cell.length_c   1.000
_cell.angle_alpha   90.00
_cell.angle_beta   90.00
_cell.angle_gamma   90.00
#
_symmetry.space_group_name_H-M   'P 1'
#
loop_
_entity.id
_entity.type
_entity.pdbx_description
1 polymer ?
#
loop_
_entity_poly.entity_id
_entity_poly.type
_entity_poly.pdbx_seq_one_letter_code
_entity_poly.pdbx_strand_id
1 'polypeptide(L)'
;MSAREHIKFWHDATLSNLELLHATYVTHTFAPHSHEGYVIGVIEQGAEQFAYRRSQHVAPVGSIVFINPGEMHTGSSASEHG
;
A
#
# COMPACT_ATOMS: atom_id res chain seq x y z
N MET A 1 -5.81 6.74 -21.50
CA MET A 1 -7.04 6.40 -20.77
C MET A 1 -6.70 6.47 -19.30
N SER A 2 -7.47 7.18 -18.47
CA SER A 2 -7.20 7.23 -17.03
C SER A 2 -7.28 5.81 -16.45
N ALA A 3 -6.28 5.42 -15.65
CA ALA A 3 -6.30 4.15 -14.96
C ALA A 3 -7.49 4.16 -13.99
N ARG A 4 -8.31 3.10 -14.03
CA ARG A 4 -9.48 2.98 -13.15
C ARG A 4 -9.04 2.41 -11.82
N GLU A 5 -9.47 3.03 -10.72
CA GLU A 5 -9.24 2.46 -9.40
C GLU A 5 -9.94 1.10 -9.27
N HIS A 6 -9.24 0.14 -8.67
CA HIS A 6 -9.72 -1.21 -8.43
C HIS A 6 -9.25 -1.65 -7.05
N ILE A 7 -10.12 -2.33 -6.30
CA ILE A 7 -9.81 -2.77 -4.94
C ILE A 7 -10.43 -4.14 -4.75
N LYS A 8 -9.60 -5.10 -4.35
CA LYS A 8 -10.04 -6.38 -3.82
C LYS A 8 -9.38 -6.59 -2.46
N PHE A 9 -10.19 -6.67 -1.43
CA PHE A 9 -9.77 -7.00 -0.08
C PHE A 9 -10.41 -8.33 0.35
N TRP A 10 -9.64 -9.22 0.97
CA TRP A 10 -10.15 -10.49 1.47
C TRP A 10 -9.29 -11.03 2.59
N HIS A 11 -9.88 -11.91 3.41
CA HIS A 11 -9.16 -12.74 4.36
C HIS A 11 -8.83 -14.09 3.72
N ASP A 12 -7.64 -14.62 3.98
CA ASP A 12 -7.33 -15.99 3.58
C ASP A 12 -8.13 -16.99 4.42
N ALA A 13 -8.76 -17.96 3.77
CA ALA A 13 -9.62 -18.93 4.45
C ALA A 13 -8.84 -19.97 5.28
N THR A 14 -7.54 -20.14 5.01
CA THR A 14 -6.66 -21.10 5.68
C THR A 14 -5.78 -20.43 6.73
N LEU A 15 -5.39 -19.18 6.50
CA LEU A 15 -4.58 -18.35 7.39
C LEU A 15 -5.48 -17.29 8.02
N SER A 16 -6.10 -17.62 9.15
CA SER A 16 -7.13 -16.80 9.81
C SER A 16 -6.71 -15.37 10.16
N ASN A 17 -5.41 -15.08 10.19
CA ASN A 17 -4.85 -13.78 10.58
C ASN A 17 -4.16 -13.06 9.40
N LEU A 18 -4.43 -13.49 8.16
CA LEU A 18 -3.89 -12.88 6.96
C LEU A 18 -4.97 -12.10 6.21
N GLU A 19 -4.76 -10.79 6.14
CA GLU A 19 -5.52 -9.87 5.31
C GLU A 19 -4.76 -9.59 4.02
N LEU A 20 -5.47 -9.65 2.90
CA LEU A 20 -4.92 -9.47 1.56
C LEU A 20 -5.63 -8.32 0.87
N LEU A 21 -4.84 -7.43 0.28
CA LEU A 21 -5.29 -6.31 -0.54
C LEU A 21 -4.58 -6.38 -1.88
N HIS A 22 -5.34 -6.38 -2.96
CA HIS A 22 -4.82 -6.16 -4.31
C HIS A 22 -5.60 -4.99 -4.90
N ALA A 23 -4.91 -3.88 -5.14
CA ALA A 23 -5.54 -2.64 -5.51
C ALA A 23 -4.71 -1.82 -6.50
N THR A 24 -5.41 -1.04 -7.29
CA THR A 24 -4.88 0.08 -8.07
C THR A 24 -5.47 1.35 -7.49
N TYR A 25 -4.62 2.20 -6.91
CA TYR A 25 -4.99 3.52 -6.41
C TYR A 25 -4.34 4.58 -7.30
N VAL A 26 -5.14 5.53 -7.78
CA VAL A 26 -4.64 6.61 -8.66
C VAL A 26 -4.79 7.95 -7.96
N THR A 27 -5.93 8.17 -7.31
CA THR A 27 -6.25 9.42 -6.63
C THR A 27 -6.46 9.24 -5.13
N HIS A 28 -6.70 8.02 -4.67
CA HIS A 28 -6.85 7.73 -3.27
C HIS A 28 -5.57 8.04 -2.47
N THR A 29 -5.76 8.61 -1.29
CA THR A 29 -4.69 8.89 -0.32
C THR A 29 -5.13 8.39 1.05
N PHE A 30 -4.30 7.55 1.66
CA PHE A 30 -4.46 7.09 3.02
C PHE A 30 -3.94 8.15 3.99
N ALA A 31 -4.82 8.61 4.88
CA ALA A 31 -4.43 9.45 6.01
C ALA A 31 -3.43 8.69 6.92
N PRO A 32 -2.65 9.39 7.77
CA PRO A 32 -1.75 8.73 8.71
C PRO A 32 -2.46 7.69 9.58
N HIS A 33 -1.97 6.46 9.57
CA HIS A 33 -2.57 5.32 10.27
C HIS A 33 -1.52 4.26 10.66
N SER A 34 -1.93 3.25 11.40
CA SER A 34 -1.09 2.13 11.85
C SER A 34 -1.94 0.87 12.06
N HIS A 35 -1.29 -0.29 12.09
CA HIS A 35 -1.93 -1.59 12.31
C HIS A 35 -1.15 -2.41 13.34
N GLU A 36 -1.80 -3.41 13.95
CA GLU A 36 -1.13 -4.35 14.87
C GLU A 36 -0.29 -5.41 14.12
N GLY A 37 -0.58 -5.63 12.83
CA GLY A 37 0.13 -6.57 11.96
C GLY A 37 1.27 -5.94 11.17
N TYR A 38 2.12 -6.78 10.60
CA TYR A 38 3.08 -6.38 9.58
C TYR A 38 2.35 -6.04 8.27
N VAL A 39 2.82 -5.02 7.56
CA VAL A 39 2.40 -4.76 6.18
C VAL A 39 3.53 -5.17 5.25
N ILE A 40 3.21 -5.99 4.25
CA ILE A 40 4.10 -6.37 3.16
C ILE A 40 3.40 -5.99 1.87
N GLY A 41 3.86 -4.93 1.22
CA GLY A 41 3.35 -4.45 -0.06
C GLY A 41 4.29 -4.82 -1.21
N VAL A 42 3.74 -5.15 -2.37
CA VAL A 42 4.51 -5.33 -3.62
C VAL A 42 3.95 -4.37 -4.66
N ILE A 43 4.80 -3.54 -5.24
CA ILE A 43 4.39 -2.60 -6.29
C ILE A 43 4.43 -3.32 -7.63
N GLU A 44 3.28 -3.83 -8.08
CA GLU A 44 3.18 -4.59 -9.34
C GLU A 44 3.27 -3.71 -10.58
N GLN A 45 2.74 -2.49 -10.51
CA GLN A 45 2.81 -1.43 -11.53
C GLN A 45 2.82 -0.07 -10.83
N GLY A 46 3.31 0.96 -11.52
CA GLY A 46 3.23 2.31 -10.98
C GLY A 46 4.28 2.66 -9.94
N ALA A 47 3.90 3.51 -8.98
CA ALA A 47 4.75 3.87 -7.85
C ALA A 47 3.92 4.34 -6.65
N GLU A 48 4.24 3.84 -5.46
CA GLU A 48 3.67 4.31 -4.20
C GLU A 48 4.56 5.41 -3.59
N GLN A 49 3.98 6.48 -3.05
CA GLN A 49 4.66 7.35 -2.10
C GLN A 49 4.05 7.23 -0.70
N PHE A 50 4.90 7.26 0.31
CA PHE A 50 4.45 7.12 1.69
C PHE A 50 5.41 7.77 2.69
N ALA A 51 4.85 8.30 3.76
CA ALA A 51 5.60 8.71 4.94
C ALA A 51 5.84 7.48 5.82
N TYR A 52 7.09 7.23 6.21
CA TYR A 52 7.45 6.19 7.17
C TYR A 52 8.67 6.61 7.98
N ARG A 53 8.60 6.49 9.31
CA ARG A 53 9.67 6.87 10.25
C ARG A 53 10.22 8.28 10.01
N ARG A 54 9.31 9.25 9.83
CA ARG A 54 9.60 10.68 9.59
C ARG A 54 10.33 10.98 8.28
N SER A 55 10.40 10.03 7.36
CA SER A 55 10.94 10.22 6.01
C SER A 55 9.85 9.96 4.97
N GLN A 56 9.93 10.69 3.86
CA GLN A 56 9.13 10.41 2.67
C GLN A 56 9.86 9.41 1.80
N HIS A 57 9.13 8.42 1.30
CA HIS A 57 9.64 7.36 0.45
C HIS A 57 8.82 7.30 -0.83
N VAL A 58 9.46 6.89 -1.92
CA VAL A 58 8.81 6.52 -3.17
C VAL A 58 9.28 5.12 -3.55
N ALA A 59 8.34 4.19 -3.68
CA ALA A 59 8.56 2.81 -4.07
C ALA A 59 8.08 2.60 -5.52
N PRO A 60 8.99 2.54 -6.51
CA PRO A 60 8.61 2.25 -7.89
C PRO A 60 8.23 0.77 -8.08
N VAL A 61 7.67 0.45 -9.24
CA VAL A 61 7.41 -0.93 -9.70
C VAL A 61 8.57 -1.90 -9.39
N GLY A 62 8.21 -3.09 -8.89
CA GLY A 62 9.15 -4.12 -8.44
C GLY A 62 9.65 -3.95 -7.01
N SER A 63 9.29 -2.86 -6.32
CA SER A 63 9.64 -2.66 -4.91
C SER A 63 8.81 -3.54 -3.97
N ILE A 64 9.42 -3.92 -2.86
CA ILE A 64 8.74 -4.48 -1.70
C ILE A 64 8.75 -3.43 -0.59
N VAL A 65 7.57 -3.08 -0.08
CA VAL A 65 7.39 -2.18 1.07
C VAL A 65 7.14 -3.02 2.31
N PHE A 66 7.87 -2.74 3.38
CA PHE A 66 7.73 -3.45 4.65
C PHE A 66 7.53 -2.47 5.80
N ILE A 67 6.43 -2.62 6.53
CA ILE A 67 6.07 -1.74 7.66
C ILE A 67 5.90 -2.60 8.91
N ASN A 68 6.60 -2.22 9.97
CA ASN A 68 6.50 -2.89 11.27
C ASN A 68 5.17 -2.55 11.97
N PRO A 69 4.64 -3.46 12.80
CA PRO A 69 3.49 -3.21 13.67
C PRO A 69 3.60 -1.90 14.44
N GLY A 70 2.50 -1.17 14.52
CA GLY A 70 2.38 0.08 15.27
C GLY A 70 3.09 1.29 14.65
N GLU A 71 3.86 1.11 13.58
CA GLU A 71 4.49 2.24 12.91
C GLU A 71 3.48 3.04 12.10
N MET A 72 3.40 4.34 12.39
CA MET A 72 2.54 5.26 11.67
C MET A 72 3.06 5.47 10.24
N HIS A 73 2.17 5.39 9.27
CA HIS A 73 2.48 5.60 7.86
C HIS A 73 1.30 6.20 7.09
N THR A 74 1.58 6.66 5.87
CA THR A 74 0.58 7.11 4.88
C THR A 74 0.69 6.24 3.63
N GLY A 75 -0.09 6.54 2.59
CA GLY A 75 0.09 5.96 1.27
C GLY A 75 -0.68 6.76 0.23
N SER A 76 -0.07 7.02 -0.92
CA SER A 76 -0.77 7.55 -2.09
C SER A 76 0.00 7.17 -3.36
N SER A 77 -0.63 7.35 -4.51
CA SER A 77 0.09 7.24 -5.78
C SER A 77 1.20 8.29 -5.89
N ALA A 78 2.35 7.90 -6.44
CA ALA A 78 3.44 8.77 -6.90
C ALA A 78 3.50 8.84 -8.44
N SER A 79 2.50 8.27 -9.11
CA SER A 79 2.44 8.06 -10.56
C SER A 79 1.07 8.48 -11.11
N GLU A 80 1.03 9.03 -12.31
CA GLU A 80 -0.23 9.47 -12.95
C GLU A 80 -1.22 8.33 -13.20
N HIS A 81 -0.74 7.08 -13.27
CA HIS A 81 -1.55 5.91 -13.59
C HIS A 81 -1.68 4.92 -12.42
N GLY A 82 -1.39 5.40 -11.19
CA GLY A 82 -1.11 4.54 -10.03
C GLY A 82 0.35 4.12 -10.00
#